data_AF-A0A7D5QK86-F1
#
_entry.id   AF-A0A7D5QK86-F1
#
_cell.length_a   1.000
_cell.length_b   1.000
_cell.length_c   1.000
_cell.angle_alpha   90.00
_cell.angle_beta   90.00
_cell.angle_gamma   90.00
#
_symmetry.space_group_name_H-M   'P 1'
#
loop_
_entity.id
_entity.type
_entity.pdbx_description
1 polymer ?
#
loop_
_entity_poly.entity_id
_entity_poly.type
_entity_poly.pdbx_seq_one_letter_code
_entity_poly.pdbx_strand_id
1 'polypeptide(L)'
;MDGEDGWAEDAEFFDDAAKQIAREYEVPLPTADRWYRNLGDVDALKQTLGRNAPDPYLDLIRRREWIPYEQDERQEELLLPLKKWIVRRAEGVYLVQRSEHEDFTVDEASYGTQSTGIGSGWRVVALKSEPLEEREPSAHGEPTEPTGITWTAEMQAVQDELEAKEERVTHELKQKDPEWLALANELQEVEAALVDIYQTYLQDSPNSFPYKKDKIIALKQAFPYLRENNDLVAKATDSSISYARQFKEIPGEGIATDRLKNSTREAVMDRDTQTCVCCGEEDELQVHHIIPRSQGGKNSEENLAVLCAECHYYAHGGGQPREDGGYAIAYWDSVEYADQEAFWNEWVHQSFDDRPPKGFTATDFDAEG
;
A
#
# COMPACT_ATOMS: atom_id res chain seq x y z
N MET A 1 -18.12 17.36 -24.67
CA MET A 1 -18.01 18.44 -23.67
C MET A 1 -16.85 18.01 -22.83
N ASP A 2 -15.78 18.79 -22.97
CA ASP A 2 -14.40 18.43 -22.67
C ASP A 2 -14.22 18.34 -21.14
N GLY A 3 -13.87 17.15 -20.65
CA GLY A 3 -13.63 16.84 -19.23
C GLY A 3 -12.15 16.81 -18.90
N GLU A 4 -11.41 17.87 -19.25
CA GLU A 4 -9.94 17.89 -19.11
C GLU A 4 -9.41 18.49 -17.78
N ASP A 5 -10.22 19.14 -16.95
CA ASP A 5 -9.65 20.07 -15.96
C ASP A 5 -9.65 19.62 -14.48
N GLY A 6 -10.06 18.38 -14.17
CA GLY A 6 -10.09 17.90 -12.76
C GLY A 6 -8.82 17.20 -12.27
N TRP A 7 -7.98 16.70 -13.18
CA TRP A 7 -6.86 15.78 -12.87
C TRP A 7 -5.49 16.26 -13.40
N ALA A 8 -5.45 17.43 -14.05
CA ALA A 8 -4.25 17.94 -14.69
C ALA A 8 -3.21 18.48 -13.70
N GLU A 9 -3.64 19.01 -12.56
CA GLU A 9 -2.77 19.65 -11.56
C GLU A 9 -2.03 18.63 -10.66
N ASP A 10 -2.60 17.44 -10.45
CA ASP A 10 -1.96 16.34 -9.71
C ASP A 10 -0.83 15.67 -10.51
N ALA A 11 -0.71 15.96 -11.82
CA ALA A 11 0.26 15.30 -12.69
C ALA A 11 1.71 15.57 -12.26
N GLU A 12 2.03 16.72 -11.66
CA GLU A 12 3.41 17.04 -11.25
C GLU A 12 3.99 16.09 -10.20
N PHE A 13 3.13 15.46 -9.39
CA PHE A 13 3.54 14.53 -8.33
C PHE A 13 3.80 13.10 -8.82
N PHE A 14 3.41 12.78 -10.05
CA PHE A 14 3.59 11.45 -10.61
C PHE A 14 4.85 11.36 -11.45
N ASP A 15 5.54 10.23 -11.33
CA ASP A 15 6.70 9.89 -12.14
C ASP A 15 6.33 9.93 -13.64
N ASP A 16 7.29 10.33 -14.48
CA ASP A 16 7.07 10.40 -15.93
C ASP A 16 6.72 9.03 -16.54
N ALA A 17 7.21 7.94 -15.94
CA ALA A 17 6.82 6.59 -16.31
C ALA A 17 5.33 6.32 -16.04
N ALA A 18 4.80 6.78 -14.91
CA ALA A 18 3.38 6.65 -14.59
C ALA A 18 2.50 7.46 -15.56
N LYS A 19 2.92 8.69 -15.89
CA LYS A 19 2.23 9.51 -16.92
C LYS A 19 2.23 8.84 -18.28
N GLN A 20 3.34 8.20 -18.66
CA GLN A 20 3.44 7.47 -19.91
C GLN A 20 2.47 6.28 -19.96
N ILE A 21 2.37 5.51 -18.87
CA ILE A 21 1.43 4.39 -18.74
C ILE A 21 -0.02 4.88 -18.84
N ALA A 22 -0.38 5.97 -18.15
CA ALA A 22 -1.72 6.54 -18.19
C ALA A 22 -2.15 6.89 -19.62
N ARG A 23 -1.25 7.50 -20.41
CA ARG A 23 -1.52 7.84 -21.81
C ARG A 23 -1.60 6.61 -22.72
N GLU A 24 -0.69 5.66 -22.57
CA GLU A 24 -0.63 4.48 -23.43
C GLU A 24 -1.85 3.56 -23.24
N TYR A 25 -2.26 3.35 -21.99
CA TYR A 25 -3.36 2.45 -21.65
C TYR A 25 -4.70 3.17 -21.49
N GLU A 26 -4.69 4.50 -21.55
CA GLU A 26 -5.84 5.40 -21.32
C GLU A 26 -6.51 5.09 -19.98
N VAL A 27 -5.73 4.98 -18.90
CA VAL A 27 -6.21 4.70 -17.54
C VAL A 27 -5.94 5.88 -16.60
N PRO A 28 -6.66 6.00 -15.47
CA PRO A 28 -6.43 7.06 -14.49
C PRO A 28 -4.97 7.09 -13.98
N LEU A 29 -4.42 8.29 -13.74
CA LEU A 29 -3.05 8.47 -13.25
C LEU A 29 -2.73 7.68 -11.97
N PRO A 30 -3.60 7.65 -10.93
CA PRO A 30 -3.31 6.85 -9.73
C PRO A 30 -3.32 5.34 -10.00
N THR A 31 -4.10 4.89 -10.99
CA THR A 31 -4.03 3.50 -11.47
C THR A 31 -2.72 3.24 -12.20
N ALA A 32 -2.30 4.13 -13.09
CA ALA A 32 -1.05 4.01 -13.84
C ALA A 32 0.19 3.98 -12.93
N ASP A 33 0.20 4.81 -11.88
CA ASP A 33 1.25 4.83 -10.85
C ASP A 33 1.28 3.52 -10.05
N ARG A 34 0.12 2.98 -9.66
CA ARG A 34 0.05 1.65 -9.04
C ARG A 34 0.58 0.56 -9.97
N TRP A 35 0.23 0.61 -11.25
CA TRP A 35 0.76 -0.32 -12.25
C TRP A 35 2.27 -0.16 -12.44
N TYR A 36 2.79 1.06 -12.46
CA TYR A 36 4.23 1.31 -12.55
C TYR A 36 4.98 0.60 -11.43
N ARG A 37 4.52 0.77 -10.18
CA ARG A 37 5.15 0.19 -8.99
C ARG A 37 5.07 -1.34 -8.95
N ASN A 38 3.98 -1.92 -9.45
CA ASN A 38 3.69 -3.35 -9.23
C ASN A 38 3.87 -4.22 -10.49
N LEU A 39 3.78 -3.64 -11.68
CA LEU A 39 3.84 -4.34 -12.97
C LEU A 39 5.03 -3.89 -13.84
N GLY A 40 5.63 -2.74 -13.53
CA GLY A 40 6.81 -2.20 -14.20
C GLY A 40 6.51 -1.00 -15.11
N ASP A 41 7.51 -0.58 -15.89
CA ASP A 41 7.37 0.53 -16.85
C ASP A 41 6.51 0.19 -18.07
N VAL A 42 6.32 1.16 -18.98
CA VAL A 42 5.48 0.97 -20.17
C VAL A 42 5.95 -0.19 -21.06
N ASP A 43 7.25 -0.46 -21.11
CA ASP A 43 7.82 -1.53 -21.94
C ASP A 43 7.53 -2.91 -21.30
N ALA A 44 7.60 -2.99 -19.96
CA ALA A 44 7.14 -4.15 -19.21
C ALA A 44 5.64 -4.37 -19.40
N LEU A 45 4.81 -3.32 -19.34
CA LEU A 45 3.37 -3.40 -19.57
C LEU A 45 3.03 -3.84 -21.01
N LYS A 46 3.76 -3.36 -22.02
CA LYS A 46 3.58 -3.80 -23.42
C LYS A 46 3.84 -5.29 -23.58
N GLN A 47 4.79 -5.83 -22.83
CA GLN A 47 5.09 -7.26 -22.82
C GLN A 47 4.06 -8.07 -22.03
N THR A 48 3.55 -7.53 -20.92
CA THR A 48 2.72 -8.25 -19.95
C THR A 48 1.22 -8.12 -20.20
N LEU A 49 0.74 -6.92 -20.53
CA LEU A 49 -0.67 -6.61 -20.81
C LEU A 49 -0.97 -6.50 -22.30
N GLY A 50 0.00 -6.06 -23.11
CA GLY A 50 -0.25 -5.70 -24.51
C GLY A 50 -0.22 -6.87 -25.49
N ARG A 51 0.99 -7.37 -25.77
CA ARG A 51 1.34 -8.11 -27.01
C ARG A 51 0.44 -9.31 -27.36
N ASN A 52 -0.20 -9.93 -26.38
CA ASN A 52 -1.03 -11.13 -26.56
C ASN A 52 -2.40 -11.02 -25.86
N ALA A 53 -2.85 -9.82 -25.49
CA ALA A 53 -4.17 -9.66 -24.89
C ALA A 53 -5.26 -10.15 -25.87
N PRO A 54 -6.19 -11.01 -25.44
CA PRO A 54 -7.32 -11.39 -26.27
C PRO A 54 -8.24 -10.19 -26.48
N ASP A 55 -8.84 -10.01 -27.65
CA ASP A 55 -9.89 -9.00 -27.79
C ASP A 55 -11.16 -9.45 -27.03
N PRO A 56 -11.86 -8.56 -26.29
CA PRO A 56 -11.61 -7.12 -26.06
C PRO A 56 -10.97 -6.80 -24.68
N TYR A 57 -9.99 -7.59 -24.23
CA TYR A 57 -9.45 -7.56 -22.87
C TYR A 57 -8.97 -6.18 -22.38
N LEU A 58 -8.21 -5.47 -23.19
CA LEU A 58 -7.65 -4.16 -22.80
C LEU A 58 -8.73 -3.10 -22.64
N ASP A 59 -9.74 -3.10 -23.51
CA ASP A 59 -10.88 -2.19 -23.41
C ASP A 59 -11.69 -2.44 -22.13
N LEU A 60 -11.85 -3.71 -21.76
CA LEU A 60 -12.52 -4.09 -20.51
C LEU A 60 -11.71 -3.64 -19.28
N ILE A 61 -10.39 -3.83 -19.26
CA ILE A 61 -9.55 -3.31 -18.17
C ILE A 61 -9.68 -1.80 -18.07
N ARG A 62 -9.53 -1.10 -19.18
CA ARG A 62 -9.61 0.36 -19.23
C ARG A 62 -10.93 0.85 -18.65
N ARG A 63 -12.05 0.29 -19.14
CA ARG A 63 -13.38 0.70 -18.66
C ARG A 63 -13.54 0.41 -17.17
N ARG A 64 -13.11 -0.77 -16.71
CA ARG A 64 -13.14 -1.14 -15.29
C ARG A 64 -12.38 -0.13 -14.42
N GLU A 65 -11.23 0.35 -14.88
CA GLU A 65 -10.40 1.28 -14.10
C GLU A 65 -10.98 2.70 -14.03
N TRP A 66 -11.79 3.14 -15.00
CA TRP A 66 -12.43 4.46 -14.98
C TRP A 66 -13.72 4.52 -14.16
N ILE A 67 -14.53 3.46 -14.17
CA ILE A 67 -15.85 3.48 -13.51
C ILE A 67 -15.80 3.91 -12.03
N PRO A 68 -14.85 3.43 -11.19
CA PRO A 68 -14.75 3.91 -9.80
C PRO A 68 -14.51 5.42 -9.69
N TYR A 69 -13.76 6.01 -10.61
CA TYR A 69 -13.50 7.46 -10.60
C TYR A 69 -14.72 8.25 -11.07
N GLU A 70 -15.48 7.74 -12.04
CA GLU A 70 -16.76 8.33 -12.46
C GLU A 70 -17.80 8.25 -11.32
N GLN A 71 -17.79 7.17 -10.54
CA GLN A 71 -18.59 7.05 -9.32
C GLN A 71 -18.17 8.09 -8.28
N ASP A 72 -16.87 8.21 -8.00
CA ASP A 72 -16.34 9.21 -7.07
C ASP A 72 -16.66 10.64 -7.51
N GLU A 73 -16.54 10.96 -8.80
CA GLU A 73 -16.92 12.25 -9.38
C GLU A 73 -18.41 12.54 -9.18
N ARG A 74 -19.27 11.55 -9.44
CA ARG A 74 -20.71 11.67 -9.21
C ARG A 74 -21.05 11.87 -7.73
N GLN A 75 -20.34 11.19 -6.84
CA GLN A 75 -20.50 11.38 -5.40
C GLN A 75 -20.08 12.79 -4.98
N GLU A 76 -18.96 13.28 -5.49
CA GLU A 76 -18.47 14.63 -5.22
C GLU A 76 -19.43 15.71 -5.71
N GLU A 77 -19.99 15.58 -6.90
CA GLU A 77 -20.99 16.51 -7.44
C GLU A 77 -22.17 16.71 -6.45
N LEU A 78 -22.64 15.61 -5.84
CA LEU A 78 -23.77 15.62 -4.91
C LEU A 78 -23.39 16.05 -3.49
N LEU A 79 -22.16 15.79 -3.05
CA LEU A 79 -21.67 16.19 -1.73
C LEU A 79 -21.20 17.65 -1.70
N LEU A 80 -20.76 18.22 -2.81
CA LEU A 80 -20.18 19.57 -2.86
C LEU A 80 -21.09 20.67 -2.26
N PRO A 81 -22.42 20.71 -2.53
CA PRO A 81 -23.30 21.70 -1.90
C PRO A 81 -23.40 21.52 -0.38
N LEU A 82 -23.40 20.28 0.11
CA LEU A 82 -23.44 19.95 1.53
C LEU A 82 -22.14 20.38 2.22
N LYS A 83 -20.98 20.04 1.63
CA LYS A 83 -19.64 20.45 2.08
C LYS A 83 -19.54 21.97 2.18
N LYS A 84 -19.94 22.71 1.14
CA LYS A 84 -19.97 24.19 1.12
C LYS A 84 -20.93 24.79 2.16
N TRP A 85 -22.03 24.11 2.49
CA TRP A 85 -23.00 24.57 3.49
C TRP A 85 -22.48 24.45 4.92
N ILE A 86 -21.75 23.38 5.25
CA ILE A 86 -21.23 23.13 6.60
C ILE A 86 -20.09 24.09 6.96
N VAL A 87 -19.13 24.32 6.06
CA VAL A 87 -18.00 25.23 6.31
C VAL A 87 -18.44 26.65 6.67
N ARG A 88 -19.53 27.13 6.06
CA ARG A 88 -20.07 28.47 6.33
C ARG A 88 -20.69 28.63 7.72
N ARG A 89 -20.76 27.55 8.51
CA ARG A 89 -21.50 27.47 9.77
C ARG A 89 -20.59 27.40 11.01
N ALA A 90 -19.28 27.32 10.83
CA ALA A 90 -18.29 27.22 11.89
C ALA A 90 -17.14 28.22 11.64
N GLU A 91 -16.95 29.15 12.56
CA GLU A 91 -15.85 30.13 12.48
C GLU A 91 -14.50 29.42 12.69
N GLY A 92 -13.51 29.69 11.85
CA GLY A 92 -12.17 29.06 11.93
C GLY A 92 -12.04 27.66 11.32
N VAL A 93 -13.09 27.15 10.65
CA VAL A 93 -13.06 25.88 9.89
C VAL A 93 -13.08 26.16 8.40
N TYR A 94 -12.18 25.51 7.65
CA TYR A 94 -12.06 25.63 6.19
C TYR A 94 -11.98 24.25 5.54
N LEU A 95 -12.41 24.15 4.28
CA LEU A 95 -12.21 22.98 3.45
C LEU A 95 -11.12 23.25 2.42
N VAL A 96 -10.19 22.31 2.30
CA VAL A 96 -9.13 22.33 1.27
C VAL A 96 -9.32 21.12 0.38
N GLN A 97 -9.42 21.34 -0.93
CA GLN A 97 -9.41 20.28 -1.93
C GLN A 97 -7.96 19.98 -2.29
N ARG A 98 -7.60 18.70 -2.42
CA ARG A 98 -6.19 18.28 -2.63
C ARG A 98 -5.54 18.83 -3.90
N SER A 99 -6.33 19.18 -4.92
CA SER A 99 -5.87 19.72 -6.21
C SER A 99 -5.81 21.26 -6.26
N GLU A 100 -6.70 21.97 -5.55
CA GLU A 100 -6.75 23.44 -5.58
C GLU A 100 -6.14 24.03 -4.29
N HIS A 101 -4.85 24.37 -4.35
CA HIS A 101 -4.24 25.36 -3.44
C HIS A 101 -4.59 26.81 -3.82
N GLU A 102 -5.55 27.02 -4.73
CA GLU A 102 -6.08 28.32 -5.14
C GLU A 102 -7.59 28.26 -4.87
N ASP A 103 -8.17 28.81 -3.80
CA ASP A 103 -8.11 30.21 -3.42
C ASP A 103 -8.70 30.36 -1.99
N PHE A 104 -7.92 30.07 -0.96
CA PHE A 104 -8.11 30.59 0.40
C PHE A 104 -6.72 30.76 1.01
N THR A 105 -6.11 31.92 0.76
CA THR A 105 -4.86 32.34 1.41
C THR A 105 -5.08 32.36 2.93
N VAL A 106 -4.68 31.29 3.61
CA VAL A 106 -4.29 31.39 5.02
C VAL A 106 -2.91 32.00 4.99
N ASP A 107 -2.79 33.25 5.41
CA ASP A 107 -1.52 33.97 5.56
C ASP A 107 -0.55 33.12 6.40
N GLU A 108 0.45 32.50 5.75
CA GLU A 108 1.43 31.58 6.34
C GLU A 108 2.25 32.22 7.48
N ALA A 109 2.17 33.55 7.63
CA ALA A 109 2.93 34.28 8.64
C ALA A 109 2.41 34.10 10.08
N SER A 110 1.28 33.40 10.30
CA SER A 110 0.77 33.16 11.65
C SER A 110 -0.08 31.88 11.70
N TYR A 111 0.07 31.11 12.79
CA TYR A 111 -0.79 29.99 13.23
C TYR A 111 -0.43 28.58 12.74
N GLY A 112 -0.37 27.65 13.71
CA GLY A 112 -0.21 26.22 13.47
C GLY A 112 -1.48 25.62 12.88
N THR A 113 -1.31 24.89 11.78
CA THR A 113 -2.39 24.27 11.00
C THR A 113 -2.47 22.78 11.34
N GLN A 114 -3.65 22.28 11.72
CA GLN A 114 -3.93 20.84 11.76
C GLN A 114 -5.09 20.52 10.81
N SER A 115 -4.95 19.40 10.08
CA SER A 115 -5.91 18.96 9.07
C SER A 115 -6.39 17.53 9.35
N THR A 116 -7.68 17.28 9.22
CA THR A 116 -8.25 15.93 9.19
C THR A 116 -8.78 15.63 7.79
N GLY A 117 -8.40 14.48 7.23
CA GLY A 117 -8.91 14.03 5.95
C GLY A 117 -10.35 13.50 6.09
N ILE A 118 -11.26 13.96 5.22
CA ILE A 118 -12.69 13.60 5.28
C ILE A 118 -13.11 12.62 4.18
N GLY A 119 -12.18 11.77 3.72
CA GLY A 119 -12.40 10.96 2.51
C GLY A 119 -12.55 11.84 1.27
N SER A 120 -12.58 11.24 0.08
CA SER A 120 -12.83 11.95 -1.21
C SER A 120 -11.86 13.10 -1.59
N GLY A 121 -10.64 13.12 -1.04
CA GLY A 121 -9.63 14.13 -1.42
C GLY A 121 -9.82 15.51 -0.78
N TRP A 122 -10.73 15.64 0.19
CA TRP A 122 -10.90 16.88 0.95
C TRP A 122 -10.24 16.79 2.33
N ARG A 123 -9.76 17.93 2.82
CA ARG A 123 -9.28 18.11 4.20
C ARG A 123 -10.07 19.20 4.89
N VAL A 124 -10.52 18.94 6.11
CA VAL A 124 -10.98 19.97 7.02
C VAL A 124 -9.76 20.53 7.72
N VAL A 125 -9.58 21.85 7.64
CA VAL A 125 -8.48 22.58 8.26
C VAL A 125 -9.05 23.49 9.35
N ALA A 126 -8.51 23.37 10.56
CA ALA A 126 -8.86 24.22 11.69
C ALA A 126 -7.72 25.22 11.96
N LEU A 127 -8.05 26.52 12.05
CA LEU A 127 -7.11 27.56 12.45
C LEU A 127 -7.25 27.84 13.95
N LYS A 128 -6.12 27.99 14.66
CA LYS A 128 -6.13 28.39 16.08
C LYS A 128 -6.73 29.79 16.23
N SER A 129 -7.58 29.98 17.26
CA SER A 129 -8.09 31.29 17.65
C SER A 129 -7.09 32.15 18.44
N GLU A 130 -6.00 31.55 18.95
CA GLU A 130 -4.94 32.26 19.69
C GLU A 130 -3.56 32.03 19.07
N PRO A 131 -2.66 33.03 19.11
CA PRO A 131 -1.28 32.88 18.65
C PRO A 131 -0.60 31.73 19.40
N LEU A 132 0.25 30.96 18.72
CA LEU A 132 1.13 30.03 19.41
C LEU A 132 1.97 30.84 20.41
N GLU A 133 1.83 30.59 21.71
CA GLU A 133 2.79 31.11 22.68
C GLU A 133 4.17 30.59 22.26
N GLU A 134 5.12 31.50 22.02
CA GLU A 134 6.52 31.15 21.83
C GLU A 134 7.00 30.45 23.11
N ARG A 135 7.00 29.12 23.11
CA ARG A 135 7.64 28.36 24.17
C ARG A 135 9.13 28.47 23.96
N GLU A 136 9.86 28.91 24.98
CA GLU A 136 11.32 28.99 24.90
C GLU A 136 11.89 27.64 24.42
N PRO A 137 12.86 27.66 23.49
CA PRO A 137 13.42 26.45 22.92
C PRO A 137 13.96 25.56 24.04
N SER A 138 13.60 24.28 23.98
CA SER A 138 14.20 23.26 24.84
C SER A 138 15.72 23.31 24.68
N ALA A 139 16.46 23.13 25.77
CA ALA A 139 17.93 23.18 25.81
C ALA A 139 18.61 22.12 24.92
N HIS A 140 17.84 21.19 24.34
CA HIS A 140 18.26 20.22 23.35
C HIS A 140 17.49 20.53 22.06
N GLY A 141 18.23 20.92 21.02
CA GLY A 141 17.73 21.54 19.78
C GLY A 141 16.90 20.64 18.86
N GLU A 142 15.99 19.85 19.42
CA GLU A 142 14.96 19.15 18.67
C GLU A 142 13.77 20.10 18.46
N PRO A 143 13.27 20.24 17.21
CA PRO A 143 11.99 20.87 16.98
C PRO A 143 10.93 19.96 17.61
N THR A 144 10.43 20.32 18.80
CA THR A 144 9.24 19.68 19.34
C THR A 144 8.09 20.00 18.41
N GLU A 145 7.60 19.02 17.65
CA GLU A 145 6.35 19.16 16.92
C GLU A 145 5.27 19.65 17.90
N PRO A 146 4.42 20.62 17.52
CA PRO A 146 3.36 21.09 18.40
C PRO A 146 2.33 19.97 18.61
N THR A 147 2.53 19.19 19.67
CA THR A 147 1.55 18.21 20.15
C THR A 147 0.40 18.95 20.83
N GLY A 148 -0.78 18.83 20.23
CA GLY A 148 -2.06 19.15 20.86
C GLY A 148 -2.63 20.52 20.49
N ILE A 149 -3.46 20.55 19.45
CA ILE A 149 -4.63 21.42 19.42
C ILE A 149 -5.80 20.58 19.93
N THR A 150 -6.47 21.03 20.98
CA THR A 150 -7.77 20.47 21.36
C THR A 150 -8.81 20.98 20.38
N TRP A 151 -9.37 20.10 19.55
CA TRP A 151 -10.58 20.39 18.77
C TRP A 151 -11.60 21.07 19.68
N THR A 152 -12.12 22.24 19.28
CA THR A 152 -13.22 22.83 20.05
C THR A 152 -14.43 21.92 19.96
N ALA A 153 -15.29 21.92 20.98
CA ALA A 153 -16.52 21.14 20.94
C ALA A 153 -17.42 21.52 19.75
N GLU A 154 -17.33 22.78 19.30
CA GLU A 154 -18.02 23.28 18.11
C GLU A 154 -17.44 22.69 16.82
N MET A 155 -16.11 22.69 16.66
CA MET A 155 -15.43 22.09 15.51
C MET A 155 -15.71 20.59 15.41
N GLN A 156 -15.67 19.86 16.53
CA GLN A 156 -15.99 18.44 16.55
C GLN A 156 -17.45 18.19 16.16
N ALA A 157 -18.40 18.96 16.72
CA ALA A 157 -19.82 18.81 16.39
C ALA A 157 -20.10 19.06 14.90
N VAL A 158 -19.38 19.99 14.27
CA VAL A 158 -19.48 20.31 12.85
C VAL A 158 -18.91 19.19 11.98
N GLN A 159 -17.79 18.58 12.38
CA GLN A 159 -17.23 17.41 11.72
C GLN A 159 -18.19 16.21 11.81
N ASP A 160 -18.70 15.91 13.00
CA ASP A 160 -19.63 14.79 13.20
C ASP A 160 -20.91 14.98 12.38
N GLU A 161 -21.43 16.22 12.27
CA GLU A 161 -22.60 16.55 11.45
C GLU A 161 -22.31 16.38 9.94
N LEU A 162 -21.10 16.72 9.49
CA LEU A 162 -20.66 16.51 8.11
C LEU A 162 -20.62 15.02 7.79
N GLU A 163 -19.86 14.24 8.57
CA GLU A 163 -19.70 12.80 8.36
C GLU A 163 -21.06 12.09 8.34
N ALA A 164 -21.96 12.40 9.28
CA ALA A 164 -23.29 11.81 9.33
C ALA A 164 -24.16 12.15 8.10
N LYS A 165 -24.03 13.36 7.55
CA LYS A 165 -24.78 13.76 6.35
C LYS A 165 -24.16 13.19 5.07
N GLU A 166 -22.84 13.14 4.98
CA GLU A 166 -22.14 12.51 3.88
C GLU A 166 -22.48 11.01 3.79
N GLU A 167 -22.50 10.32 4.94
CA GLU A 167 -22.92 8.91 5.01
C GLU A 167 -24.35 8.74 4.47
N ARG A 168 -25.28 9.62 4.88
CA ARG A 168 -26.66 9.59 4.40
C ARG A 168 -26.79 9.86 2.91
N VAL A 169 -26.08 10.86 2.37
CA VAL A 169 -26.08 11.15 0.93
C VAL A 169 -25.51 9.98 0.15
N THR A 170 -24.38 9.43 0.60
CA THR A 170 -23.74 8.26 -0.01
C THR A 170 -24.66 7.03 0.00
N HIS A 171 -25.41 6.83 1.09
CA HIS A 171 -26.39 5.75 1.20
C HIS A 171 -27.54 5.90 0.18
N GLU A 172 -28.09 7.11 0.04
CA GLU A 172 -29.15 7.42 -0.91
C GLU A 172 -28.67 7.32 -2.37
N LEU A 173 -27.48 7.86 -2.66
CA LEU A 173 -26.78 7.77 -3.94
C LEU A 173 -26.70 6.32 -4.41
N LYS A 174 -26.16 5.43 -3.57
CA LYS A 174 -25.97 4.01 -3.88
C LYS A 174 -27.28 3.23 -4.11
N GLN A 175 -28.43 3.79 -3.75
CA GLN A 175 -29.74 3.11 -3.87
C GLN A 175 -30.67 3.69 -4.92
N LYS A 176 -30.56 4.99 -5.19
CA LYS A 176 -31.60 5.72 -5.93
C LYS A 176 -31.06 6.57 -7.06
N ASP A 177 -29.78 6.92 -7.06
CA ASP A 177 -29.22 7.73 -8.13
C ASP A 177 -29.05 6.89 -9.40
N PRO A 178 -29.71 7.24 -10.51
CA PRO A 178 -29.73 6.41 -11.71
C PRO A 178 -28.36 6.33 -12.40
N GLU A 179 -27.55 7.39 -12.32
CA GLU A 179 -26.21 7.43 -12.93
C GLU A 179 -25.25 6.53 -12.15
N TRP A 180 -25.23 6.63 -10.82
CA TRP A 180 -24.46 5.72 -9.96
C TRP A 180 -24.83 4.26 -10.18
N LEU A 181 -26.14 3.95 -10.21
CA LEU A 181 -26.63 2.59 -10.43
C LEU A 181 -26.26 2.07 -11.82
N ALA A 182 -26.29 2.92 -12.85
CA ALA A 182 -25.85 2.55 -14.20
C ALA A 182 -24.36 2.20 -14.22
N LEU A 183 -23.51 3.03 -13.61
CA LEU A 183 -22.07 2.77 -13.47
C LEU A 183 -21.80 1.49 -12.68
N ALA A 184 -22.53 1.26 -11.58
CA ALA A 184 -22.38 0.04 -10.78
C ALA A 184 -22.75 -1.23 -11.56
N ASN A 185 -23.82 -1.18 -12.35
CA ASN A 185 -24.21 -2.29 -13.22
C ASN A 185 -23.17 -2.52 -14.34
N GLU A 186 -22.69 -1.44 -14.96
CA GLU A 186 -21.66 -1.53 -15.99
C GLU A 186 -20.36 -2.15 -15.44
N LEU A 187 -19.94 -1.76 -14.23
CA LEU A 187 -18.78 -2.37 -13.57
C LEU A 187 -18.98 -3.88 -13.40
N GLN A 188 -20.17 -4.30 -12.97
CA GLN A 188 -20.49 -5.71 -12.82
C GLN A 188 -20.44 -6.46 -14.15
N GLU A 189 -20.95 -5.87 -15.23
CA GLU A 189 -20.92 -6.45 -16.58
C GLU A 189 -19.49 -6.57 -17.12
N VAL A 190 -18.68 -5.52 -16.97
CA VAL A 190 -17.27 -5.51 -17.37
C VAL A 190 -16.47 -6.56 -16.59
N GLU A 191 -16.65 -6.63 -15.27
CA GLU A 191 -15.98 -7.64 -14.44
C GLU A 191 -16.42 -9.06 -14.80
N ALA A 192 -17.70 -9.27 -15.13
CA ALA A 192 -18.19 -10.57 -15.60
C ALA A 192 -17.53 -10.98 -16.93
N ALA A 193 -17.42 -10.05 -17.88
CA ALA A 193 -16.75 -10.31 -19.16
C ALA A 193 -15.26 -10.64 -18.97
N LEU A 194 -14.56 -9.94 -18.06
CA LEU A 194 -13.18 -10.27 -17.70
C LEU A 194 -13.06 -11.66 -17.08
N VAL A 195 -13.98 -12.01 -16.15
CA VAL A 195 -14.02 -13.33 -15.52
C VAL A 195 -14.24 -14.44 -16.56
N ASP A 196 -15.11 -14.23 -17.55
CA ASP A 196 -15.33 -15.18 -18.64
C ASP A 196 -14.05 -15.41 -19.44
N ILE A 197 -13.31 -14.34 -19.81
CA ILE A 197 -12.00 -14.46 -20.49
C ILE A 197 -11.03 -15.34 -19.69
N TYR A 198 -10.93 -15.09 -18.37
CA TYR A 198 -10.03 -15.86 -17.50
C TYR A 198 -10.46 -17.32 -17.36
N GLN A 199 -11.76 -17.58 -17.25
CA GLN A 199 -12.29 -18.94 -17.17
C GLN A 199 -12.09 -19.70 -18.48
N THR A 200 -12.32 -19.06 -19.64
CA THR A 200 -12.03 -19.64 -20.95
C THR A 200 -10.55 -19.98 -21.08
N TYR A 201 -9.64 -19.08 -20.69
CA TYR A 201 -8.20 -19.37 -20.69
C TYR A 201 -7.84 -20.62 -19.86
N LEU A 202 -8.44 -20.76 -18.68
CA LEU A 202 -8.22 -21.94 -17.83
C LEU A 202 -8.81 -23.22 -18.41
N GLN A 203 -9.94 -23.15 -19.10
CA GLN A 203 -10.62 -24.29 -19.71
C GLN A 203 -9.90 -24.78 -20.98
N ASP A 204 -9.43 -23.85 -21.81
CA ASP A 204 -8.75 -24.14 -23.07
C ASP A 204 -7.26 -24.46 -22.90
N SER A 205 -6.74 -24.31 -21.68
CA SER A 205 -5.34 -24.62 -21.40
C SER A 205 -5.02 -26.10 -21.67
N PRO A 206 -3.90 -26.41 -22.35
CA PRO A 206 -3.46 -27.80 -22.52
C PRO A 206 -3.06 -28.46 -21.19
N ASN A 207 -2.79 -27.65 -20.16
CA ASN A 207 -2.47 -28.13 -18.82
C ASN A 207 -3.75 -28.29 -18.00
N SER A 208 -3.87 -29.41 -17.29
CA SER A 208 -4.94 -29.59 -16.31
C SER A 208 -4.60 -28.87 -15.00
N PHE A 209 -5.55 -28.09 -14.46
CA PHE A 209 -5.42 -27.39 -13.19
C PHE A 209 -6.40 -27.98 -12.14
N PRO A 210 -6.05 -29.13 -11.52
CA PRO A 210 -6.94 -29.82 -10.58
C PRO A 210 -7.15 -29.03 -9.28
N TYR A 211 -6.19 -28.18 -8.89
CA TYR A 211 -6.28 -27.39 -7.65
C TYR A 211 -6.50 -25.91 -7.93
N LYS A 212 -7.24 -25.23 -7.04
CA LYS A 212 -7.48 -23.78 -7.10
C LYS A 212 -6.18 -22.96 -7.14
N LYS A 213 -5.13 -23.42 -6.43
CA LYS A 213 -3.80 -22.77 -6.45
C LYS A 213 -3.17 -22.77 -7.84
N ASP A 214 -3.33 -23.84 -8.61
CA ASP A 214 -2.69 -23.96 -9.92
C ASP A 214 -3.40 -23.03 -10.92
N LYS A 215 -4.73 -22.91 -10.80
CA LYS A 215 -5.52 -21.92 -11.55
C LYS A 215 -5.10 -20.49 -11.23
N ILE A 216 -4.93 -20.15 -9.94
CA ILE A 216 -4.50 -18.82 -9.49
C ILE A 216 -3.12 -18.48 -10.07
N ILE A 217 -2.16 -19.41 -9.95
CA ILE A 217 -0.80 -19.26 -10.47
C ILE A 217 -0.83 -19.05 -11.98
N ALA A 218 -1.55 -19.92 -12.70
CA ALA A 218 -1.66 -19.85 -14.16
C ALA A 218 -2.27 -18.51 -14.62
N LEU A 219 -3.33 -18.04 -13.95
CA LEU A 219 -3.94 -16.76 -14.26
C LEU A 219 -3.02 -15.58 -14.01
N LYS A 220 -2.37 -15.49 -12.84
CA LYS A 220 -1.45 -14.38 -12.52
C LYS A 220 -0.17 -14.39 -13.36
N GLN A 221 0.21 -15.55 -13.90
CA GLN A 221 1.30 -15.66 -14.87
C GLN A 221 0.86 -15.19 -16.26
N ALA A 222 -0.32 -15.61 -16.72
CA ALA A 222 -0.82 -15.31 -18.06
C ALA A 222 -1.36 -13.89 -18.21
N PHE A 223 -1.97 -13.36 -17.14
CA PHE A 223 -2.59 -12.05 -17.08
C PHE A 223 -2.01 -11.25 -15.91
N PRO A 224 -0.87 -10.57 -16.08
CA PRO A 224 -0.18 -9.86 -15.00
C PRO A 224 -1.03 -8.80 -14.29
N TYR A 225 -2.03 -8.20 -14.95
CA TYR A 225 -3.02 -7.32 -14.32
C TYR A 225 -3.73 -7.98 -13.11
N LEU A 226 -3.90 -9.30 -13.12
CA LEU A 226 -4.50 -10.04 -12.00
C LEU A 226 -3.63 -10.07 -10.73
N ARG A 227 -2.36 -9.64 -10.79
CA ARG A 227 -1.51 -9.42 -9.61
C ARG A 227 -2.04 -8.27 -8.77
N GLU A 228 -2.64 -7.26 -9.41
CA GLU A 228 -3.30 -6.11 -8.78
C GLU A 228 -4.75 -6.38 -8.38
N ASN A 229 -5.42 -7.31 -9.06
CA ASN A 229 -6.85 -7.53 -8.90
C ASN A 229 -7.20 -8.94 -8.39
N ASN A 230 -7.01 -9.15 -7.08
CA ASN A 230 -7.29 -10.43 -6.42
C ASN A 230 -8.78 -10.81 -6.40
N ASP A 231 -9.68 -9.84 -6.57
CA ASP A 231 -11.12 -10.08 -6.64
C ASP A 231 -11.50 -10.80 -7.95
N LEU A 232 -11.01 -10.32 -9.08
CA LEU A 232 -11.18 -11.01 -10.37
C LEU A 232 -10.56 -12.42 -10.37
N VAL A 233 -9.38 -12.58 -9.74
CA VAL A 233 -8.76 -13.90 -9.55
C VAL A 233 -9.68 -14.82 -8.74
N ALA A 234 -10.21 -14.33 -7.62
CA ALA A 234 -11.09 -15.09 -6.74
C ALA A 234 -12.35 -15.56 -7.49
N LYS A 235 -13.01 -14.64 -8.22
CA LYS A 235 -14.17 -14.93 -9.06
C LYS A 235 -13.86 -15.96 -10.16
N ALA A 236 -12.76 -15.79 -10.90
CA ALA A 236 -12.38 -16.70 -11.99
C ALA A 236 -11.97 -18.11 -11.52
N THR A 237 -11.48 -18.25 -10.29
CA THR A 237 -10.96 -19.51 -9.77
C THR A 237 -11.87 -20.21 -8.75
N ASP A 238 -13.06 -19.64 -8.50
CA ASP A 238 -13.95 -20.05 -7.42
C ASP A 238 -13.21 -20.09 -6.06
N SER A 239 -12.43 -19.06 -5.74
CA SER A 239 -11.67 -19.00 -4.48
C SER A 239 -12.02 -17.77 -3.66
N SER A 240 -11.48 -17.66 -2.44
CA SER A 240 -11.63 -16.44 -1.65
C SER A 240 -10.54 -15.42 -2.02
N ILE A 241 -10.85 -14.13 -1.90
CA ILE A 241 -9.90 -13.03 -2.12
C ILE A 241 -8.66 -13.20 -1.24
N SER A 242 -8.84 -13.58 0.03
CA SER A 242 -7.72 -13.84 0.95
C SER A 242 -6.84 -14.97 0.47
N TYR A 243 -7.41 -16.04 -0.12
CA TYR A 243 -6.64 -17.15 -0.66
C TYR A 243 -5.88 -16.74 -1.94
N ALA A 244 -6.53 -16.03 -2.87
CA ALA A 244 -5.88 -15.50 -4.07
C ALA A 244 -4.71 -14.55 -3.75
N ARG A 245 -4.87 -13.71 -2.72
CA ARG A 245 -3.85 -12.77 -2.23
C ARG A 245 -2.58 -13.45 -1.71
N GLN A 246 -2.66 -14.71 -1.27
CA GLN A 246 -1.48 -15.45 -0.78
C GLN A 246 -0.44 -15.67 -1.88
N PHE A 247 -0.85 -15.70 -3.16
CA PHE A 247 0.00 -15.96 -4.31
C PHE A 247 0.47 -14.64 -4.93
N LYS A 248 1.74 -14.29 -4.73
CA LYS A 248 2.37 -13.05 -5.19
C LYS A 248 3.44 -13.36 -6.23
N GLU A 249 3.78 -12.38 -7.05
CA GLU A 249 4.99 -12.47 -7.87
C GLU A 249 6.22 -12.28 -6.99
N ILE A 250 7.17 -13.20 -7.13
CA ILE A 250 8.42 -13.23 -6.38
C ILE A 250 9.54 -13.33 -7.41
N PRO A 251 10.50 -12.38 -7.42
CA PRO A 251 11.59 -12.39 -8.39
C PRO A 251 12.30 -13.75 -8.41
N GLY A 252 12.52 -14.33 -9.60
CA GLY A 252 13.19 -15.63 -9.76
C GLY A 252 12.40 -16.89 -9.34
N GLU A 253 11.25 -16.76 -8.68
CA GLU A 253 10.34 -17.88 -8.33
C GLU A 253 9.02 -17.84 -9.11
N GLY A 254 8.64 -16.68 -9.64
CA GLY A 254 7.36 -16.46 -10.32
C GLY A 254 6.23 -16.30 -9.31
N ILE A 255 5.03 -16.79 -9.62
CA ILE A 255 3.87 -16.66 -8.73
C ILE A 255 3.93 -17.75 -7.64
N ALA A 256 4.14 -17.34 -6.39
CA ALA A 256 4.27 -18.24 -5.26
C ALA A 256 3.72 -17.66 -3.96
N THR A 257 3.65 -18.48 -2.91
CA THR A 257 3.21 -18.02 -1.60
C THR A 257 4.36 -17.45 -0.79
N ASP A 258 4.10 -16.34 -0.12
CA ASP A 258 5.03 -15.76 0.85
C ASP A 258 5.19 -16.66 2.08
N ARG A 259 4.12 -17.38 2.41
CA ARG A 259 4.05 -18.28 3.57
C ARG A 259 5.07 -19.42 3.47
N LEU A 260 5.95 -19.47 4.45
CA LEU A 260 6.82 -20.63 4.70
C LEU A 260 5.98 -21.84 5.13
N LYS A 261 6.22 -23.01 4.52
CA LYS A 261 5.56 -24.26 4.90
C LYS A 261 6.08 -24.74 6.25
N ASN A 262 5.20 -25.26 7.10
CA ASN A 262 5.59 -25.81 8.39
C ASN A 262 6.66 -26.90 8.27
N SER A 263 6.56 -27.80 7.27
CA SER A 263 7.57 -28.84 7.04
C SER A 263 8.95 -28.26 6.72
N THR A 264 9.01 -27.17 5.96
CA THR A 264 10.28 -26.48 5.66
C THR A 264 10.80 -25.76 6.89
N ARG A 265 9.91 -25.12 7.66
CA ARG A 265 10.26 -24.51 8.94
C ARG A 265 10.86 -25.54 9.90
N GLU A 266 10.23 -26.70 10.04
CA GLU A 266 10.69 -27.80 10.88
C GLU A 266 12.06 -28.33 10.40
N ALA A 267 12.23 -28.55 9.10
CA ALA A 267 13.51 -28.99 8.55
C ALA A 267 14.66 -28.01 8.84
N VAL A 268 14.42 -26.69 8.70
CA VAL A 268 15.41 -25.66 9.02
C VAL A 268 15.70 -25.61 10.53
N MET A 269 14.66 -25.71 11.37
CA MET A 269 14.82 -25.79 12.83
C MET A 269 15.65 -27.00 13.26
N ASP A 270 15.41 -28.17 12.66
CA ASP A 270 16.14 -29.40 12.95
C ASP A 270 17.60 -29.32 12.46
N ARG A 271 17.83 -28.78 11.25
CA ARG A 271 19.16 -28.56 10.69
C ARG A 271 20.01 -27.66 11.59
N ASP A 272 19.42 -26.58 12.09
CA ASP A 272 20.08 -25.57 12.93
C ASP A 272 20.03 -25.93 14.43
N THR A 273 19.69 -27.20 14.74
CA THR A 273 19.69 -27.78 16.09
C THR A 273 18.82 -27.05 17.10
N GLN A 274 17.75 -26.38 16.63
CA GLN A 274 16.88 -25.53 17.44
C GLN A 274 17.65 -24.46 18.22
N THR A 275 18.68 -23.87 17.60
CA THR A 275 19.47 -22.79 18.19
C THR A 275 19.69 -21.68 17.17
N CYS A 276 19.91 -20.45 17.63
CA CYS A 276 20.36 -19.36 16.78
C CYS A 276 21.71 -19.70 16.16
N VAL A 277 21.81 -19.74 14.82
CA VAL A 277 23.08 -20.08 14.13
C VAL A 277 24.19 -19.05 14.36
N CYS A 278 23.81 -17.84 14.79
CA CYS A 278 24.71 -16.72 15.03
C CYS A 278 25.27 -16.71 16.46
N CYS A 279 24.43 -16.87 17.49
CA CYS A 279 24.85 -16.72 18.89
C CYS A 279 24.61 -17.96 19.78
N GLY A 280 23.93 -18.99 19.28
CA GLY A 280 23.61 -20.21 20.02
C GLY A 280 22.45 -20.10 21.03
N GLU A 281 21.74 -18.97 21.09
CA GLU A 281 20.54 -18.81 21.93
C GLU A 281 19.46 -19.83 21.55
N GLU A 282 18.71 -20.34 22.53
CA GLU A 282 17.69 -21.39 22.32
C GLU A 282 16.25 -20.83 22.41
N ASP A 283 16.09 -19.61 22.93
CA ASP A 283 14.81 -18.94 23.11
C ASP A 283 14.48 -17.94 21.98
N GLU A 284 13.18 -17.65 21.82
CA GLU A 284 12.64 -16.67 20.87
C GLU A 284 13.10 -16.85 19.41
N LEU A 285 13.19 -18.11 18.97
CA LEU A 285 13.69 -18.48 17.66
C LEU A 285 12.72 -18.18 16.52
N GLN A 286 13.27 -17.58 15.47
CA GLN A 286 12.61 -17.20 14.24
C GLN A 286 13.36 -17.78 13.05
N VAL A 287 12.62 -18.17 12.00
CA VAL A 287 13.23 -18.57 10.74
C VAL A 287 13.35 -17.33 9.87
N HIS A 288 14.59 -16.94 9.61
CA HIS A 288 14.99 -15.79 8.83
C HIS A 288 15.18 -16.17 7.37
N HIS A 289 14.71 -15.35 6.44
CA HIS A 289 15.08 -15.43 5.03
C HIS A 289 16.41 -14.73 4.81
N ILE A 290 17.42 -15.48 4.37
CA ILE A 290 18.74 -14.92 4.10
C ILE A 290 18.62 -13.86 3.01
N ILE A 291 18.18 -14.22 1.81
CA ILE A 291 17.72 -13.24 0.82
C ILE A 291 16.22 -13.00 1.06
N PRO A 292 15.76 -11.75 1.26
CA PRO A 292 14.34 -11.45 1.43
C PRO A 292 13.48 -11.90 0.24
N ARG A 293 12.21 -12.24 0.51
CA ARG A 293 11.24 -12.63 -0.54
C ARG A 293 11.03 -11.52 -1.58
N SER A 294 11.04 -10.25 -1.15
CA SER A 294 10.96 -9.07 -2.02
C SER A 294 12.13 -8.98 -3.02
N GLN A 295 13.29 -9.54 -2.66
CA GLN A 295 14.50 -9.55 -3.50
C GLN A 295 14.69 -10.89 -4.25
N GLY A 296 13.67 -11.76 -4.22
CA GLY A 296 13.69 -13.03 -4.94
C GLY A 296 14.26 -14.22 -4.17
N GLY A 297 14.50 -14.07 -2.87
CA GLY A 297 14.88 -15.20 -2.03
C GLY A 297 13.81 -16.27 -1.98
N LYS A 298 14.22 -17.54 -2.00
CA LYS A 298 13.29 -18.69 -2.03
C LYS A 298 12.93 -19.16 -0.63
N ASN A 299 11.81 -19.88 -0.52
CA ASN A 299 11.48 -20.69 0.66
C ASN A 299 12.25 -22.03 0.69
N SER A 300 13.46 -22.10 0.12
CA SER A 300 14.33 -23.27 0.20
C SER A 300 15.12 -23.24 1.50
N GLU A 301 15.43 -24.41 2.07
CA GLU A 301 16.19 -24.50 3.32
C GLU A 301 17.52 -23.74 3.23
N GLU A 302 18.17 -23.76 2.08
CA GLU A 302 19.42 -23.05 1.79
C GLU A 302 19.32 -21.53 2.06
N ASN A 303 18.18 -20.92 1.73
CA ASN A 303 17.93 -19.49 1.89
C ASN A 303 17.28 -19.15 3.25
N LEU A 304 17.29 -20.09 4.20
CA LEU A 304 16.67 -19.93 5.51
C LEU A 304 17.69 -20.22 6.61
N ALA A 305 17.59 -19.52 7.73
CA ALA A 305 18.41 -19.74 8.92
C ALA A 305 17.59 -19.51 10.20
N VAL A 306 17.90 -20.24 11.26
CA VAL A 306 17.32 -19.98 12.59
C VAL A 306 18.11 -18.88 13.30
N LEU A 307 17.43 -17.80 13.68
CA LEU A 307 17.98 -16.70 14.47
C LEU A 307 17.10 -16.46 15.71
N CYS A 308 17.67 -16.03 16.83
CA CYS A 308 16.88 -15.45 17.92
C CYS A 308 16.32 -14.07 17.51
N ALA A 309 15.30 -13.59 18.22
CA ALA A 309 14.64 -12.31 17.92
C ALA A 309 15.63 -11.13 17.75
N GLU A 310 16.67 -11.08 18.59
CA GLU A 310 17.70 -10.05 18.55
C GLU A 310 18.57 -10.16 17.29
N CYS A 311 19.14 -11.34 17.00
CA CYS A 311 19.95 -11.54 15.79
C CYS A 311 19.12 -11.32 14.51
N HIS A 312 17.84 -11.68 14.53
CA HIS A 312 16.91 -11.45 13.43
C HIS A 312 16.70 -9.94 13.17
N TYR A 313 16.57 -9.13 14.23
CA TYR A 313 16.45 -7.68 14.12
C TYR A 313 17.71 -7.05 13.50
N TYR A 314 18.90 -7.45 13.97
CA TYR A 314 20.18 -6.99 13.41
C TYR A 314 20.39 -7.43 11.95
N ALA A 315 19.94 -8.63 11.58
CA ALA A 315 20.06 -9.11 10.20
C ALA A 315 19.32 -8.21 9.21
N HIS A 316 18.24 -7.55 9.67
CA HIS A 316 17.47 -6.55 8.92
C HIS A 316 17.97 -5.10 9.10
N GLY A 317 19.20 -4.91 9.58
CA GLY A 317 19.84 -3.60 9.74
C GLY A 317 19.43 -2.80 10.97
N GLY A 318 18.61 -3.38 11.85
CA GLY A 318 18.24 -2.75 13.11
C GLY A 318 19.43 -2.66 14.07
N GLY A 319 19.46 -1.63 14.92
CA GLY A 319 20.43 -1.51 16.01
C GLY A 319 21.83 -1.03 15.61
N GLN A 320 22.04 -0.61 14.36
CA GLN A 320 23.29 0.05 13.96
C GLN A 320 23.35 1.51 14.44
N PRO A 321 24.48 2.00 14.96
CA PRO A 321 24.60 3.38 15.39
C PRO A 321 24.48 4.33 14.19
N ARG A 322 23.65 5.36 14.33
CA ARG A 322 23.45 6.43 13.36
C ARG A 322 24.31 7.63 13.71
N GLU A 323 24.60 8.49 12.73
CA GLU A 323 25.39 9.71 12.92
C GLU A 323 24.75 10.70 13.91
N ASP A 324 23.43 10.66 14.05
CA ASP A 324 22.62 11.48 14.97
C ASP A 324 22.66 10.97 16.43
N GLY A 325 23.39 9.88 16.71
CA GLY A 325 23.49 9.28 18.04
C GLY A 325 22.37 8.29 18.37
N GLY A 326 21.43 8.07 17.44
CA GLY A 326 20.40 7.03 17.55
C GLY A 326 20.83 5.68 16.99
N TYR A 327 19.88 4.74 16.90
CA TYR A 327 20.08 3.42 16.30
C TYR A 327 19.14 3.22 15.11
N ALA A 328 19.63 2.54 14.06
CA ALA A 328 18.85 2.19 12.89
C ALA A 328 17.68 1.26 13.25
N ILE A 329 16.56 1.40 12.54
CA ILE A 329 15.42 0.51 12.66
C ILE A 329 15.53 -0.61 11.62
N ALA A 330 15.06 -1.80 11.99
CA ALA A 330 15.03 -2.94 11.07
C ALA A 330 13.99 -2.75 9.96
N TYR A 331 14.37 -3.03 8.72
CA TYR A 331 13.46 -3.10 7.58
C TYR A 331 13.39 -4.54 7.05
N TRP A 332 12.21 -5.15 7.10
CA TRP A 332 11.96 -6.57 6.79
C TRP A 332 12.27 -6.97 5.33
N ASP A 333 12.45 -6.01 4.44
CA ASP A 333 12.83 -6.18 3.04
C ASP A 333 14.31 -5.89 2.76
N SER A 334 15.08 -5.58 3.80
CA SER A 334 16.52 -5.27 3.74
C SER A 334 17.34 -6.28 4.54
N VAL A 335 18.63 -6.41 4.21
CA VAL A 335 19.59 -7.24 4.94
C VAL A 335 20.98 -6.58 4.98
N GLU A 336 21.78 -6.92 5.99
CA GLU A 336 23.13 -6.37 6.22
C GLU A 336 24.26 -7.07 5.44
N TYR A 337 23.94 -8.11 4.67
CA TYR A 337 24.92 -8.91 3.95
C TYR A 337 24.58 -8.93 2.45
N ALA A 338 25.63 -9.03 1.62
CA ALA A 338 25.50 -8.86 0.18
C ALA A 338 24.74 -10.01 -0.50
N ASP A 339 24.97 -11.24 -0.02
CA ASP A 339 24.38 -12.44 -0.58
C ASP A 339 24.34 -13.58 0.46
N GLN A 340 23.87 -14.74 0.02
CA GLN A 340 23.73 -15.92 0.86
C GLN A 340 25.08 -16.47 1.38
N GLU A 341 26.15 -16.33 0.60
CA GLU A 341 27.48 -16.80 1.00
C GLU A 341 28.07 -15.87 2.06
N ALA A 342 27.93 -14.55 1.87
CA ALA A 342 28.33 -13.53 2.84
C ALA A 342 27.58 -13.70 4.17
N PHE A 343 26.29 -14.07 4.16
CA PHE A 343 25.56 -14.38 5.40
C PHE A 343 26.26 -15.47 6.22
N TRP A 344 26.55 -16.61 5.60
CA TRP A 344 27.12 -17.75 6.32
C TRP A 344 28.59 -17.55 6.69
N ASN A 345 29.39 -17.02 5.77
CA ASN A 345 30.84 -16.97 5.93
C ASN A 345 31.31 -15.74 6.72
N GLU A 346 30.58 -14.62 6.61
CA GLU A 346 31.02 -13.34 7.16
C GLU A 346 30.10 -12.91 8.28
N TRP A 347 28.79 -12.79 8.02
CA TRP A 347 27.85 -12.23 8.99
C TRP A 347 27.67 -13.14 10.20
N VAL A 348 27.35 -14.43 10.03
CA VAL A 348 27.17 -15.39 11.14
C VAL A 348 28.41 -15.49 12.03
N HIS A 349 29.60 -15.34 11.44
CA HIS A 349 30.89 -15.45 12.14
C HIS A 349 31.47 -14.11 12.59
N GLN A 350 30.79 -12.99 12.33
CA GLN A 350 31.25 -11.67 12.72
C GLN A 350 31.33 -11.57 14.26
N SER A 351 32.36 -10.88 14.76
CA SER A 351 32.41 -10.54 16.19
C SER A 351 31.33 -9.49 16.47
N PHE A 352 30.43 -9.81 17.40
CA PHE A 352 29.27 -9.01 17.75
C PHE A 352 29.44 -8.18 19.03
N ASP A 353 30.69 -7.94 19.44
CA ASP A 353 31.03 -7.19 20.67
C ASP A 353 30.59 -5.71 20.62
N ASP A 354 30.23 -5.20 19.44
CA ASP A 354 29.78 -3.82 19.21
C ASP A 354 28.24 -3.65 19.15
N ARG A 355 27.45 -4.71 19.41
CA ARG A 355 25.97 -4.58 19.44
C ARG A 355 25.49 -3.89 20.73
N PRO A 356 24.39 -3.13 20.69
CA PRO A 356 23.70 -2.70 21.89
C PRO A 356 23.47 -3.90 22.84
N PRO A 357 23.57 -3.71 24.17
CA PRO A 357 23.45 -4.80 25.12
C PRO A 357 22.11 -5.54 25.00
N LYS A 358 22.13 -6.86 25.27
CA LYS A 358 20.94 -7.73 25.35
C LYS A 358 19.76 -7.00 26.00
N GLY A 359 18.65 -6.89 25.28
CA GLY A 359 17.42 -6.22 25.74
C GLY A 359 16.96 -5.04 24.90
N PHE A 360 17.67 -4.68 23.81
CA PHE A 360 17.20 -3.70 22.82
C PHE A 360 16.27 -4.42 21.83
N THR A 361 14.96 -4.27 22.02
CA THR A 361 13.93 -4.89 21.17
C THR A 361 13.13 -3.81 20.44
N ALA A 362 12.44 -4.17 19.35
CA ALA A 362 11.61 -3.23 18.61
C ALA A 362 10.55 -2.51 19.47
N THR A 363 10.17 -3.07 20.62
CA THR A 363 9.22 -2.44 21.55
C THR A 363 9.79 -1.27 22.34
N ASP A 364 11.12 -1.09 22.37
CA ASP A 364 11.76 0.05 23.03
C ASP A 364 11.66 1.35 22.20
N PHE A 365 11.22 1.26 20.94
CA PHE A 365 10.92 2.42 20.08
C PHE A 365 9.48 2.94 20.25
N ASP A 366 8.57 2.17 20.87
CA ASP A 366 7.16 2.55 21.06
C ASP A 366 6.86 3.16 22.44
N ALA A 367 7.89 3.47 23.25
CA ALA A 367 7.70 3.91 24.64
C ALA A 367 7.89 5.42 24.91
N GLU A 368 8.39 6.21 23.95
CA GLU A 368 8.39 7.67 24.06
C GLU A 368 8.14 8.31 22.69
N GLY A 369 6.87 8.67 22.42
CA GLY A 369 6.48 9.51 21.28
C GLY A 369 5.09 9.23 20.73
#